data_AF-A0A970SVB5-F1
#
_entry.id   AF-A0A970SVB5-F1
#
_cell.length_a   1.000
_cell.length_b   1.000
_cell.length_c   1.000
_cell.angle_alpha   90.00
_cell.angle_beta   90.00
_cell.angle_gamma   90.00
#
_symmetry.space_group_name_H-M   'P 1'
#
loop_
_entity.id
_entity.type
_entity.pdbx_description
1 polymer ?
#
loop_
_entity_poly.entity_id
_entity_poly.type
_entity_poly.pdbx_seq_one_letter_code
_entity_poly.pdbx_strand_id
1 'polypeptide(L)'
;MDIAKRLHEEGRTIIYVTHQMPLVAEYADRTIVLSEAELMLDMATEEVFVKEEELAKTNILPPQITQLANRLRVKMKNLPHTTTVGQLCDYLVESY
;
A
#
# COMPACT_ATOMS: atom_id res chain seq x y z
N MET A 1 0.37 -6.20 13.47
CA MET A 1 0.05 -7.60 13.07
C MET A 1 1.21 -8.50 13.53
N ASP A 2 1.44 -8.54 14.83
CA ASP A 2 2.81 -8.80 15.31
C ASP A 2 3.12 -10.29 15.37
N ILE A 3 2.11 -11.11 15.69
CA ILE A 3 2.21 -12.57 15.64
C ILE A 3 2.44 -13.03 14.20
N ALA A 4 1.69 -12.50 13.23
CA ALA A 4 1.83 -12.85 11.82
C ALA A 4 3.22 -12.48 11.30
N LYS A 5 3.70 -11.28 11.63
CA LYS A 5 5.06 -10.83 11.29
C LYS A 5 6.14 -11.76 11.86
N ARG A 6 6.07 -12.09 13.15
CA ARG A 6 7.03 -13.01 13.79
C ARG A 6 7.03 -14.39 13.13
N LEU A 7 5.85 -14.94 12.87
CA LEU A 7 5.72 -16.24 12.20
C LEU A 7 6.28 -16.20 10.77
N HIS A 8 6.13 -15.08 10.08
CA HIS A 8 6.75 -14.88 8.77
C HIS A 8 8.28 -14.85 8.85
N GLU A 9 8.84 -14.11 9.82
CA GLU A 9 10.28 -14.05 10.10
C GLU A 9 10.86 -15.44 10.48
N GLU A 10 10.05 -16.33 11.04
CA GLU A 10 10.39 -17.75 11.30
C GLU A 10 10.36 -18.64 10.04
N GLY A 11 10.13 -18.08 8.85
CA GLY A 11 10.15 -18.79 7.57
C GLY A 11 8.80 -19.35 7.13
N ARG A 12 7.69 -18.89 7.71
CA ARG A 12 6.34 -19.32 7.31
C ARG A 12 5.75 -18.36 6.29
N THR A 13 5.08 -18.89 5.26
CA THR A 13 4.26 -18.06 4.37
C THR A 13 2.95 -17.71 5.06
N ILE A 14 2.66 -16.41 5.17
CA ILE A 14 1.41 -15.91 5.74
C ILE A 14 0.53 -15.38 4.62
N ILE A 15 -0.71 -15.85 4.56
CA ILE A 15 -1.74 -15.32 3.67
C ILE A 15 -2.87 -14.81 4.55
N TYR A 16 -3.26 -13.57 4.34
CA TYR A 16 -4.40 -12.96 5.03
C TYR A 16 -5.26 -12.19 4.03
N VAL A 17 -6.55 -12.14 4.32
CA VAL A 17 -7.53 -11.41 3.52
C VAL A 17 -8.08 -10.28 4.37
N THR A 18 -7.92 -9.05 3.90
CA THR A 18 -8.40 -7.87 4.63
C THR A 18 -8.76 -6.76 3.65
N HIS A 19 -9.70 -5.91 4.07
CA HIS A 19 -10.02 -4.63 3.40
C HIS A 19 -9.33 -3.44 4.07
N GLN A 20 -8.55 -3.67 5.14
CA GLN A 20 -7.82 -2.62 5.86
C GLN A 20 -6.49 -2.32 5.15
N MET A 21 -6.52 -1.40 4.20
CA MET A 21 -5.34 -1.07 3.39
C MET A 21 -4.12 -0.56 4.17
N PRO A 22 -4.24 0.14 5.31
CA PRO A 22 -3.06 0.46 6.12
C PRO A 22 -2.29 -0.78 6.59
N LEU A 23 -3.00 -1.86 6.96
CA LEU A 23 -2.36 -3.12 7.34
C LEU A 23 -1.70 -3.79 6.14
N VAL A 24 -2.34 -3.73 4.96
CA VAL A 24 -1.75 -4.25 3.73
C VAL A 24 -0.45 -3.50 3.41
N ALA A 25 -0.48 -2.17 3.44
CA ALA A 25 0.67 -1.32 3.18
C ALA A 25 1.84 -1.54 4.16
N GLU A 26 1.54 -1.90 5.41
CA GLU A 26 2.56 -2.09 6.46
C GLU A 26 3.11 -3.52 6.53
N TYR A 27 2.29 -4.55 6.22
CA TYR A 27 2.64 -5.96 6.50
C TYR A 27 2.65 -6.89 5.29
N ALA A 28 2.18 -6.49 4.10
CA ALA A 28 2.19 -7.35 2.92
C ALA A 28 3.34 -7.01 1.99
N ASP A 29 4.11 -8.03 1.56
CA ASP A 29 5.12 -7.86 0.50
C ASP A 29 4.48 -7.92 -0.90
N ARG A 30 3.48 -8.79 -1.07
CA ARG A 30 2.72 -9.00 -2.31
C ARG A 30 1.24 -8.91 -2.02
N THR A 31 0.50 -8.25 -2.91
CA THR A 31 -0.94 -8.08 -2.80
C THR A 31 -1.63 -8.62 -4.05
N ILE A 32 -2.65 -9.44 -3.83
CA ILE A 32 -3.56 -9.94 -4.87
C ILE A 32 -4.90 -9.24 -4.70
N VAL A 33 -5.35 -8.54 -5.74
CA VAL A 33 -6.64 -7.86 -5.76
C VAL A 33 -7.62 -8.67 -6.58
N LEU A 34 -8.70 -9.09 -5.92
CA LEU A 34 -9.82 -9.78 -6.55
C LEU A 34 -11.03 -8.84 -6.58
N SER A 35 -11.70 -8.76 -7.73
CA SER A 35 -12.97 -8.04 -7.88
C SER A 35 -13.89 -8.86 -8.76
N GLU A 36 -15.17 -8.96 -8.42
CA GLU A 36 -16.18 -9.68 -9.22
C GLU A 36 -15.78 -11.12 -9.61
N ALA A 37 -15.09 -11.83 -8.70
CA ALA A 37 -14.53 -13.16 -8.91
C ALA A 37 -13.43 -13.26 -9.98
N GLU A 38 -12.87 -12.12 -10.41
CA GLU A 38 -11.73 -12.02 -11.32
C GLU A 38 -10.46 -11.53 -10.60
N LEU A 39 -9.30 -11.98 -11.08
CA LEU A 39 -8.00 -11.50 -10.64
C LEU A 39 -7.67 -10.18 -11.36
N MET A 40 -7.62 -9.09 -10.61
CA MET A 40 -7.37 -7.75 -11.13
C MET A 40 -5.89 -7.38 -11.08
N LEU A 41 -5.25 -7.59 -9.93
CA LEU A 41 -3.84 -7.28 -9.71
C LEU A 41 -3.15 -8.41 -8.94
N ASP A 42 -1.89 -8.62 -9.27
CA ASP A 42 -1.01 -9.56 -8.57
C ASP A 42 0.43 -9.05 -8.67
N MET A 43 0.88 -8.30 -7.67
CA MET A 43 2.16 -7.59 -7.70
C MET A 43 2.65 -7.23 -6.30
N ALA A 44 3.85 -6.62 -6.23
CA ALA A 44 4.35 -6.05 -4.98
C ALA A 44 3.36 -5.02 -4.42
N THR A 45 3.17 -5.02 -3.10
CA THR A 45 2.15 -4.18 -2.45
C THR A 45 2.32 -2.70 -2.76
N GLU A 46 3.56 -2.21 -2.84
CA GLU A 46 3.85 -0.82 -3.20
C GLU A 46 3.39 -0.46 -4.61
N GLU A 47 3.44 -1.40 -5.56
CA GLU A 47 3.01 -1.18 -6.94
C GLU A 47 1.48 -1.16 -7.06
N VAL A 48 0.77 -1.95 -6.24
CA VAL A 48 -0.70 -1.99 -6.22
C VAL A 48 -1.28 -0.60 -5.97
N PHE A 49 -0.77 0.13 -4.97
CA PHE A 49 -1.31 1.43 -4.59
C PHE A 49 -1.03 2.55 -5.60
N VAL A 50 -0.12 2.33 -6.56
CA VAL A 50 0.12 3.25 -7.68
C VAL A 50 -0.87 3.03 -8.82
N LYS A 51 -1.57 1.88 -8.87
CA LYS A 51 -2.59 1.56 -9.88
C LYS A 51 -3.95 2.17 -9.52
N GLU A 52 -4.00 3.50 -9.35
CA GLU A 52 -5.22 4.21 -8.94
C GLU A 52 -6.42 3.93 -9.85
N GLU A 53 -6.23 3.91 -11.17
CA GLU A 53 -7.30 3.63 -12.14
C GLU A 53 -7.86 2.22 -12.02
N GLU A 54 -7.02 1.22 -11.71
CA GLU A 54 -7.46 -0.16 -11.53
C GLU A 54 -8.13 -0.34 -10.17
N LEU A 55 -7.57 0.25 -9.11
CA LEU A 55 -8.18 0.24 -7.78
C LEU A 55 -9.55 0.95 -7.77
N ALA A 56 -9.72 2.00 -8.58
CA ALA A 56 -10.99 2.71 -8.72
C ALA A 56 -12.12 1.85 -9.33
N LYS A 57 -11.79 0.75 -10.01
CA LYS A 57 -12.78 -0.25 -10.49
C LYS A 57 -13.20 -1.23 -9.39
N THR A 58 -12.57 -1.15 -8.22
CA THR A 58 -12.86 -2.00 -7.06
C THR A 58 -13.53 -1.20 -5.94
N ASN A 59 -13.96 -1.87 -4.88
CA ASN A 59 -14.49 -1.23 -3.67
C ASN A 59 -13.40 -0.90 -2.62
N ILE A 60 -12.12 -0.86 -3.03
CA ILE A 60 -10.98 -0.62 -2.13
C ILE A 60 -10.38 0.74 -2.43
N LEU A 61 -10.13 1.51 -1.36
CA LEU A 61 -9.43 2.78 -1.44
C LEU A 61 -7.99 2.62 -0.93
N PRO A 62 -7.00 3.25 -1.57
CA PRO A 62 -5.63 3.25 -1.07
C PRO A 62 -5.55 3.89 0.33
N PRO A 63 -4.49 3.63 1.11
CA PRO A 63 -4.28 4.22 2.42
C PRO A 63 -4.44 5.75 2.40
N GLN A 64 -4.94 6.33 3.49
CA GLN A 64 -5.17 7.78 3.60
C GLN A 64 -3.89 8.59 3.32
N ILE A 65 -2.74 8.06 3.75
CA ILE A 65 -1.44 8.67 3.51
C ILE A 65 -1.08 8.71 2.01
N THR A 66 -1.40 7.64 1.27
CA THR A 66 -1.23 7.58 -0.19
C THR A 66 -2.11 8.62 -0.88
N GLN A 67 -3.38 8.71 -0.48
CA GLN A 67 -4.30 9.72 -1.02
C GLN A 67 -3.78 11.15 -0.76
N LEU A 68 -3.27 11.40 0.44
CA LEU A 68 -2.66 12.68 0.79
C LEU A 68 -1.42 12.96 -0.07
N ALA A 69 -0.50 12.01 -0.19
CA ALA A 69 0.71 12.14 -1.00
C ALA A 69 0.38 12.44 -2.46
N ASN A 70 -0.61 11.76 -3.04
CA ASN A 70 -1.05 12.00 -4.41
C ASN A 70 -1.62 13.42 -4.61
N ARG A 71 -2.39 13.93 -3.64
CA ARG A 71 -2.88 15.33 -3.67
C ARG A 71 -1.75 16.34 -3.50
N LEU A 72 -0.75 16.03 -2.68
CA LEU A 72 0.42 16.88 -2.46
C LEU A 72 1.35 16.93 -3.66
N ARG A 73 1.46 15.85 -4.45
CA ARG A 73 2.23 15.80 -5.69
C ARG A 73 1.87 16.87 -6.70
N VAL A 74 0.60 17.31 -6.71
CA VAL A 74 0.14 18.43 -7.57
C VAL A 74 0.95 19.71 -7.29
N LYS A 75 1.42 19.90 -6.05
CA LYS A 75 2.24 21.06 -5.65
C LYS A 75 3.72 20.73 -5.48
N MET A 76 4.06 19.49 -5.10
CA MET A 76 5.43 19.04 -4.86
C MET A 76 5.89 18.07 -5.97
N LYS A 77 6.53 18.62 -7.01
CA LYS A 77 6.88 17.89 -8.25
C LYS A 77 7.76 16.64 -8.06
N ASN A 78 8.47 16.52 -6.93
CA ASN A 78 9.42 15.43 -6.67
C ASN A 78 9.01 14.50 -5.53
N LEU A 79 7.77 14.58 -5.04
CA LEU A 79 7.32 13.71 -3.97
C LEU A 79 7.30 12.24 -4.46
N PRO A 80 7.96 11.28 -3.79
CA PRO A 80 7.92 9.86 -4.18
C PRO A 80 6.50 9.28 -4.04
N HIS A 81 6.27 8.10 -4.60
CA HIS A 81 5.07 7.34 -4.28
C HIS A 81 5.18 6.86 -2.84
N THR A 82 4.11 7.06 -2.07
CA THR A 82 4.14 6.83 -0.62
C THR A 82 2.93 6.03 -0.19
N THR A 83 3.19 4.92 0.50
CA THR A 83 2.17 3.98 0.98
C THR A 83 2.05 4.00 2.50
N THR A 84 3.04 4.53 3.21
CA THR A 84 3.08 4.61 4.68
C THR A 84 3.37 6.02 5.18
N VAL A 85 2.98 6.30 6.43
CA VAL A 85 3.27 7.60 7.09
C VAL A 85 4.77 7.83 7.24
N GLY A 86 5.52 6.79 7.61
CA GLY A 86 6.97 6.86 7.78
C GLY A 86 7.67 7.38 6.52
N GLN A 87 7.38 6.77 5.36
CA GLN A 87 7.94 7.19 4.07
C GLN A 87 7.69 8.67 3.75
N LEU A 88 6.50 9.19 4.06
CA LEU A 88 6.19 10.60 3.77
C LEU A 88 6.92 11.52 4.76
N CYS A 89 6.97 11.13 6.03
CA CYS A 89 7.71 11.86 7.05
C CYS A 89 9.20 11.94 6.72
N ASP A 90 9.82 10.82 6.35
CA ASP A 90 11.24 10.75 6.01
C ASP A 90 11.56 11.75 4.88
N TYR A 91 10.76 11.74 3.80
CA TYR A 91 10.93 12.69 2.70
C TYR A 91 10.77 14.16 3.13
N LEU A 92 9.74 14.47 3.92
CA LEU A 92 9.45 15.85 4.34
C LEU A 92 10.51 16.39 5.29
N VAL A 93 11.08 15.54 6.14
CA VAL A 93 12.15 15.92 7.08
C VAL A 93 13.48 16.08 6.35
N GLU A 94 13.81 15.21 5.40
CA GLU A 94 15.04 15.34 4.58
C GLU A 94 15.02 16.56 3.64
N SER A 95 13.83 17.10 3.35
CA SER A 95 13.64 18.27 2.47
C SER A 95 13.80 19.62 3.21
N TYR A 96 14.13 19.62 4.51
CA TYR A 96 14.37 20.81 5.36
C TYR A 96 15.75 20.75 6.02
#